data_AF-A0AAC9SU51-F1
#
_entry.id   AF-A0AAC9SU51-F1
#
_cell.length_a   1.000
_cell.length_b   1.000
_cell.length_c   1.000
_cell.angle_alpha   90.00
_cell.angle_beta   90.00
_cell.angle_gamma   90.00
#
_symmetry.space_group_name_H-M   'P 1'
#
loop_
_entity.id
_entity.type
_entity.pdbx_description
1 polymer ?
#
loop_
_entity_poly.entity_id
_entity_poly.type
_entity_poly.pdbx_seq_one_letter_code
_entity_poly.pdbx_strand_id
1 'polypeptide(L)' 'MRPLTLPVMQDLDGRVTLSHNRVIGRMAGLRAAWHFPENGPLGYLSGRRPVLTIAVHDAAIIFGMDVRRS' A
#
# COMPACT_ATOMS: atom_id res chain seq x y z
N MET A 1 -9.29 14.57 -10.60
CA MET A 1 -8.62 13.45 -9.91
C MET A 1 -7.39 14.00 -9.21
N ARG A 2 -7.13 13.65 -7.95
CA ARG A 2 -5.95 14.14 -7.21
C ARG A 2 -4.87 13.05 -7.21
N PRO A 3 -3.60 13.38 -7.49
CA PRO A 3 -2.51 12.43 -7.39
C PRO A 3 -2.21 12.12 -5.92
N LEU A 4 -2.03 10.84 -5.60
CA LEU A 4 -1.57 10.33 -4.32
C LEU A 4 -0.16 9.76 -4.50
N THR A 5 0.78 10.19 -3.67
CA THR A 5 2.08 9.53 -3.58
C THR A 5 1.92 8.27 -2.74
N LEU A 6 2.32 7.12 -3.29
CA LEU A 6 2.25 5.84 -2.59
C LEU A 6 3.67 5.23 -2.53
N PRO A 7 4.36 5.36 -1.38
CA PRO A 7 5.63 4.68 -1.19
C PRO A 7 5.40 3.17 -1.14
N VAL A 8 6.18 2.42 -1.90
CA VAL A 8 6.21 0.95 -1.89
C VAL A 8 7.60 0.51 -1.51
N MET A 9 7.68 -0.20 -0.39
CA MET A 9 8.86 -0.94 0.03
C MET A 9 8.69 -2.39 -0.41
N GLN A 10 9.71 -2.95 -1.05
CA GLN A 10 9.74 -4.34 -1.48
C GLN A 10 11.13 -4.92 -1.22
N ASP A 11 11.18 -6.18 -0.85
CA ASP A 11 12.39 -7.00 -0.91
C ASP A 11 12.27 -7.88 -2.16
N LEU A 12 13.21 -7.72 -3.09
CA LEU A 12 13.34 -8.56 -4.28
C LEU A 12 14.72 -9.18 -4.25
N ASP A 13 14.79 -10.49 -4.01
CA ASP A 13 16.02 -11.28 -3.97
C ASP A 13 17.09 -10.69 -3.00
N GLY A 14 16.66 -10.24 -1.82
CA GLY A 14 17.52 -9.65 -0.80
C GLY A 14 17.80 -8.17 -1.02
N ARG A 15 17.20 -7.56 -2.06
CA ARG A 15 17.37 -6.15 -2.37
C ARG A 15 16.15 -5.36 -1.93
N VAL A 16 16.30 -4.66 -0.81
CA VAL A 16 15.30 -3.71 -0.34
C VAL A 16 15.26 -2.49 -1.28
N THR A 17 14.12 -2.30 -1.92
CA THR A 17 13.85 -1.18 -2.82
C THR A 17 12.69 -0.36 -2.28
N LEU A 18 12.92 0.93 -2.08
CA LEU A 18 11.86 1.89 -1.81
C LEU A 18 11.57 2.68 -3.09
N SER A 19 10.33 2.61 -3.56
CA SER A 19 9.87 3.36 -4.73
C SER A 19 8.74 4.30 -4.34
N HIS A 20 8.79 5.55 -4.79
CA HIS A 20 7.67 6.47 -4.71
C HIS A 20 6.87 6.40 -6.01
N ASN A 21 5.66 5.87 -5.92
CA ASN A 21 4.76 5.76 -7.07
C ASN A 21 3.74 6.90 -7.03
N ARG A 22 3.25 7.30 -8.20
CA ARG A 22 2.15 8.25 -8.31
C ARG A 22 0.88 7.51 -8.73
N VAL A 23 -0.14 7.58 -7.90
CA VAL A 23 -1.46 7.01 -8.17
C VAL A 23 -2.42 8.15 -8.51
N ILE A 24 -3.14 8.03 -9.62
CA ILE A 24 -4.18 8.99 -10.04
C ILE A 24 -5.47 8.20 -10.19
N GLY A 25 -6.55 8.64 -9.53
CA GLY A 25 -7.84 7.97 -9.65
C GLY A 25 -8.94 8.68 -8.86
N ARG A 26 -10.10 8.02 -8.76
CA ARG A 26 -11.25 8.47 -7.98
C ARG A 26 -11.28 7.75 -6.64
N MET A 27 -11.17 8.52 -5.56
CA MET A 27 -11.20 8.01 -4.19
C MET A 27 -12.64 7.77 -3.73
N ALA A 28 -12.89 6.64 -3.07
CA ALA A 28 -14.14 6.35 -2.38
C ALA A 28 -13.85 5.75 -1.00
N GLY A 29 -14.75 5.97 -0.03
CA GLY A 29 -14.69 5.26 1.25
C GLY A 29 -15.06 3.80 1.06
N LEU A 30 -14.41 2.91 1.80
CA LEU A 30 -14.67 1.47 1.79
C LEU A 30 -14.88 0.98 3.22
N ARG A 31 -15.72 -0.04 3.41
CA ARG A 31 -15.76 -0.82 4.64
C ARG A 31 -15.01 -2.12 4.40
N ALA A 32 -13.94 -2.36 5.15
CA ALA A 32 -13.19 -3.59 5.10
C ALA A 32 -12.89 -4.10 6.51
N ALA A 33 -12.73 -5.41 6.63
CA ALA A 33 -12.26 -6.07 7.84
C ALA A 33 -10.90 -6.72 7.56
N TRP A 34 -10.04 -6.74 8.56
CA TRP A 34 -8.77 -7.44 8.51
C TRP A 34 -8.89 -8.77 9.23
N HIS A 35 -8.30 -9.81 8.65
CA HIS A 35 -8.16 -11.11 9.28
C HIS A 35 -6.73 -11.60 9.09
N PHE A 36 -5.96 -11.61 10.17
CA PHE A 36 -4.55 -12.03 10.18
C PHE A 36 -4.38 -13.24 11.09
N PRO A 37 -3.64 -14.29 10.67
CA PRO A 37 -3.24 -15.37 11.56
C PRO A 37 -2.36 -14.85 12.69
N GLU A 38 -2.64 -15.24 13.95
CA GLU A 38 -1.90 -14.77 15.14
C GLU A 38 -0.41 -15.12 15.09
N ASN A 39 -0.07 -16.31 14.57
CA ASN A 39 1.31 -16.79 14.47
C ASN A 39 1.96 -16.47 13.10
N GLY A 40 1.35 -15.59 12.31
CA GLY A 40 1.88 -15.16 11.01
C GLY A 40 2.81 -13.95 11.09
N PRO A 41 3.50 -13.59 9.99
CA PRO A 41 4.39 -12.43 9.93
C PRO A 41 3.67 -11.09 10.22
N LEU A 42 2.35 -11.06 10.11
CA LEU A 42 1.49 -9.92 10.44
C LEU A 42 0.64 -10.15 11.70
N GLY A 43 0.99 -11.13 12.53
CA GLY A 43 0.23 -11.50 13.73
C GLY A 43 0.04 -10.35 14.72
N TYR A 44 0.96 -9.38 14.75
CA TYR A 44 0.85 -8.16 15.55
C TYR A 44 -0.35 -7.26 15.16
N LEU A 45 -0.97 -7.50 14.00
CA LEU A 45 -2.20 -6.85 13.53
C LEU A 45 -3.47 -7.67 13.86
N SER A 46 -3.36 -8.87 14.41
CA SER A 46 -4.53 -9.68 14.78
C SER A 46 -5.45 -8.92 15.75
N GLY A 47 -6.75 -9.00 15.50
CA GLY A 47 -7.79 -8.28 16.27
C GLY A 47 -7.80 -6.75 16.07
N ARG A 48 -6.84 -6.16 15.37
CA ARG A 48 -6.80 -4.71 15.11
C ARG A 48 -7.74 -4.34 13.97
N ARG A 49 -8.29 -3.12 14.05
CA ARG A 49 -9.15 -2.54 13.03
C ARG A 49 -8.41 -1.50 12.20
N PRO A 50 -8.63 -1.44 10.88
CA PRO A 50 -8.10 -0.35 10.06
C PRO A 50 -8.71 0.99 10.51
N VAL A 51 -7.87 2.02 10.61
CA VAL A 51 -8.30 3.39 10.94
C VAL A 51 -8.96 4.07 9.74
N LEU A 52 -8.47 3.77 8.53
CA LEU A 52 -8.98 4.29 7.27
C LEU A 52 -9.02 3.16 6.24
N THR A 53 -10.10 3.11 5.46
CA THR A 53 -10.20 2.20 4.32
C THR A 53 -10.77 2.98 3.15
N ILE A 54 -10.05 2.94 2.04
CA ILE A 54 -10.35 3.68 0.81
C ILE A 54 -10.25 2.74 -0.39
N ALA A 55 -11.12 2.95 -1.37
CA ALA A 55 -11.00 2.38 -2.70
C ALA A 55 -10.51 3.46 -3.66
N VAL A 56 -9.66 3.07 -4.61
CA VAL A 56 -9.24 3.93 -5.74
C VAL A 56 -9.79 3.32 -7.01
N HIS A 57 -10.80 3.96 -7.59
CA HIS A 57 -11.41 3.56 -8.86
C HIS A 57 -10.74 4.23 -10.04
N ASP A 58 -10.79 3.58 -11.20
CA ASP A 58 -10.30 4.12 -12.48
C ASP A 58 -8.82 4.57 -12.36
N ALA A 59 -8.02 3.76 -11.67
CA ALA A 59 -6.69 4.14 -11.22
C ALA A 59 -5.63 3.96 -12.32
N ALA A 60 -4.77 4.97 -12.48
CA ALA A 60 -3.49 4.86 -13.16
C ALA A 60 -2.36 4.91 -12.12
N ILE A 61 -1.43 3.96 -12.20
CA ILE A 61 -0.24 3.92 -11.34
C ILE A 61 0.99 4.16 -12.23
N ILE A 62 1.74 5.20 -11.90
CA ILE A 62 3.01 5.54 -12.54
C ILE A 62 4.13 5.08 -11.61
N PHE A 63 4.85 4.07 -12.06
CA PHE A 63 5.96 3.48 -11.31
C PHE A 63 7.28 4.21 -11.56
N GLY A 64 8.20 4.12 -10.60
CA GLY A 64 9.60 4.49 -10.83
C GLY A 64 9.90 5.98 -10.82
N MET A 65 9.03 6.82 -10.23
CA MET A 65 9.23 8.28 -10.20
C MET A 65 10.42 8.69 -9.32
N ASP A 66 10.64 8.01 -8.20
CA ASP A 66 11.83 8.13 -7.34
C ASP A 66 12.11 6.76 -6.73
N VAL A 67 13.27 6.17 -7.02
CA VAL A 67 13.63 4.81 -6.63
C VAL A 67 14.95 4.85 -5.87
N ARG A 68 14.93 4.39 -4.62
CA ARG A 68 16.11 4.19 -3.78
C ARG A 68 16.34 2.70 -3.57
N ARG A 69 17.60 2.29 -3.67
CA ARG A 69 18.03 0.90 -3.54
C ARG A 69 19.19 0.84 -2.57
N SER A 70 19.14 -0.11 -1.64
CA SER A 70 20.30 -0.53 -0.83
C SER A 70 20.86 -1.85 -1.33
#